data_AF-A0A968YCK9-F1
#
_entry.id   AF-A0A968YCK9-F1
#
_cell.length_a   1.000
_cell.length_b   1.000
_cell.length_c   1.000
_cell.angle_alpha   90.00
_cell.angle_beta   90.00
_cell.angle_gamma   90.00
#
_symmetry.space_group_name_H-M   'P 1'
#
loop_
_entity.id
_entity.type
_entity.pdbx_description
1 polymer ?
#
loop_
_entity_poly.entity_id
_entity_poly.type
_entity_poly.pdbx_seq_one_letter_code
_entity_poly.pdbx_strand_id
1 'polypeptide(L)'
;MDWSTLSVFIVPPLTGGIIGYFTNDLAIAMLFKPYRAIKVGDRRLPFTPGLIPRNQERLAQRISDAIMTSLLTPEELQAVAQRLLQTERMQGAILWLLQLALDQVKSDQDQRTTKILANILRDFADQSLPRIIVALARREDFLQEQLDQIFDQVLLDLQLSDEQAQQLATWIINVVVPPDTLRLLLIDFLTDRNIAILDQDLRTKTSGTYWLVANVMGAQNALVRLRTFCIEEKLACNTILAELLVSLGIRQRFVEWLASLSLQNLPVRTVRQLRQQFRESVRSYTQNKGITVLQNLGSSLDWDETATLIVNRLRTSEVVASSLAIVSEDLALILERYLERDLEMIVTKVIPILNLDQVITDRVKRTAPEDLEAAIQGIVKTELQAIVVLGGVLGMVIGVFQSLFLLFS
;
A
#
# COMPACT_ATOMS: atom_id res chain seq x y z
N MET A 1 -31.25 -46.87 89.75
CA MET A 1 -30.84 -47.23 88.38
C MET A 1 -29.37 -47.58 88.46
N ASP A 2 -29.03 -48.87 88.33
CA ASP A 2 -27.64 -49.30 88.49
C ASP A 2 -26.77 -48.65 87.41
N TRP A 3 -25.58 -48.21 87.79
CA TRP A 3 -24.60 -47.60 86.89
C TRP A 3 -24.25 -48.51 85.70
N SER A 4 -24.38 -49.83 85.88
CA SER A 4 -24.22 -50.85 84.84
C SER A 4 -25.36 -50.85 83.81
N THR A 5 -26.60 -50.54 84.19
CA THR A 5 -27.74 -50.49 83.26
C THR A 5 -27.74 -49.21 82.43
N LEU A 6 -27.23 -48.12 82.99
CA LEU A 6 -27.12 -46.81 82.32
C LEU A 6 -26.00 -46.80 81.29
N SER A 7 -24.88 -47.48 81.56
CA SER A 7 -23.76 -47.61 80.63
C SER A 7 -24.11 -48.44 79.39
N VAL A 8 -24.89 -49.52 79.53
CA VAL A 8 -25.33 -50.36 78.40
C VAL A 8 -26.25 -49.61 77.42
N PHE A 9 -26.97 -48.58 77.89
CA PHE A 9 -27.89 -47.81 77.05
C PHE A 9 -27.20 -46.66 76.30
N ILE A 10 -26.15 -46.07 76.88
CA ILE A 10 -25.50 -44.86 76.37
C ILE A 10 -24.24 -45.18 75.55
N VAL A 11 -23.49 -46.21 75.95
CA VAL A 11 -22.21 -46.54 75.33
C VAL A 11 -22.35 -46.97 73.86
N PRO A 12 -23.29 -47.85 73.46
CA PRO A 12 -23.39 -48.28 72.06
C PRO A 12 -23.82 -47.16 71.09
N PRO A 13 -24.83 -46.30 71.38
CA PRO A 13 -25.15 -45.14 70.55
C PRO A 13 -24.01 -44.13 70.44
N LEU A 14 -23.33 -43.82 71.55
CA LEU A 14 -22.20 -42.88 71.52
C LEU A 14 -21.04 -43.44 70.71
N THR A 15 -20.68 -44.70 70.95
CA THR A 15 -19.56 -45.35 70.25
C THR A 15 -19.89 -45.51 68.77
N GLY A 16 -21.11 -45.92 68.44
CA GLY A 16 -21.60 -46.00 67.05
C GLY A 16 -21.58 -44.63 66.36
N GLY A 17 -22.04 -43.57 67.03
CA GLY A 17 -22.00 -42.22 66.48
C GLY A 17 -20.59 -41.67 66.28
N ILE A 18 -19.68 -41.91 67.24
CA ILE A 18 -18.27 -41.51 67.12
C ILE A 18 -17.58 -42.27 65.98
N ILE A 19 -17.76 -43.59 65.89
CA ILE A 19 -17.19 -44.40 64.81
C ILE A 19 -17.76 -43.96 63.46
N GLY A 20 -19.08 -43.73 63.38
CA GLY A 20 -19.74 -43.29 62.16
C GLY A 20 -19.25 -41.93 61.68
N TYR A 21 -19.11 -40.95 62.59
CA TYR A 21 -18.56 -39.64 62.28
C TYR A 21 -17.10 -39.75 61.82
N PHE A 22 -16.25 -40.42 62.60
CA PHE A 22 -14.81 -40.51 62.32
C PHE A 22 -14.50 -41.28 61.04
N THR A 23 -15.25 -42.35 60.77
CA THR A 23 -15.04 -43.19 59.57
C THR A 23 -15.43 -42.44 58.29
N ASN A 24 -16.52 -41.66 58.32
CA ASN A 24 -16.90 -40.84 57.17
C ASN A 24 -15.95 -39.66 56.96
N ASP A 25 -15.49 -39.01 58.04
CA ASP A 25 -14.51 -37.93 57.96
C ASP A 25 -13.20 -38.43 57.31
N LEU A 26 -12.72 -39.60 57.76
CA LEU A 26 -11.55 -40.25 57.18
C LEU A 26 -11.77 -40.64 55.70
N ALA A 27 -12.94 -41.16 55.35
CA ALA A 27 -13.27 -41.53 53.98
C ALA A 27 -13.24 -40.30 53.04
N ILE A 28 -13.76 -39.16 53.50
CA ILE A 28 -13.71 -37.90 52.75
C ILE A 28 -12.26 -37.42 52.63
N ALA A 29 -11.48 -37.45 53.71
CA ALA A 29 -10.06 -37.10 53.68
C ALA A 29 -9.27 -37.97 52.68
N MET A 30 -9.62 -39.26 52.56
CA MET A 30 -9.01 -40.20 51.60
C MET A 30 -9.34 -39.90 50.12
N LEU A 31 -10.39 -39.12 49.83
CA LEU A 31 -10.66 -38.69 48.45
C LEU A 31 -9.61 -37.69 47.94
N PHE A 32 -9.08 -36.85 48.84
CA PHE A 32 -8.14 -35.79 48.52
C PHE A 32 -6.68 -36.17 48.82
N LYS A 33 -6.42 -36.83 49.96
CA LYS A 33 -5.09 -37.22 50.44
C LYS A 33 -4.96 -38.74 50.51
N PRO A 34 -3.76 -39.33 50.35
CA PRO A 34 -2.46 -38.69 50.08
C PRO A 34 -2.29 -38.29 48.60
N TYR A 35 -1.57 -37.19 48.34
CA TYR A 35 -1.38 -36.66 46.97
C TYR A 35 -0.49 -37.54 46.07
N ARG A 36 0.30 -38.43 46.66
CA ARG A 36 1.21 -39.35 45.96
C ARG A 36 0.96 -40.78 46.38
N ALA A 37 1.24 -41.73 45.49
CA ALA A 37 1.17 -43.15 45.79
C ALA A 37 2.18 -43.49 46.90
N ILE A 38 1.70 -44.05 48.01
CA ILE A 38 2.57 -44.50 49.09
C ILE A 38 2.93 -45.97 48.81
N LYS A 39 4.22 -46.28 48.77
CA LYS A 39 4.72 -47.64 48.57
C LYS A 39 5.24 -48.19 49.89
N VAL A 40 4.88 -49.44 50.20
CA VAL A 40 5.42 -50.17 51.35
C VAL A 40 6.05 -51.46 50.79
N GLY A 41 7.38 -51.50 50.75
CA GLY A 41 8.12 -52.53 50.01
C GLY A 41 7.81 -52.48 48.51
N ASP A 42 7.53 -53.63 47.89
CA ASP A 42 7.17 -53.74 46.47
C ASP A 42 5.68 -53.51 46.17
N ARG A 43 4.83 -53.33 47.19
CA ARG A 43 3.37 -53.19 47.01
C ARG A 43 2.92 -51.75 47.27
N ARG A 44 2.04 -51.25 46.39
CA ARG A 44 1.38 -49.95 46.56
C ARG A 44 0.22 -50.10 47.54
N LEU A 45 0.10 -49.18 48.50
CA LEU A 45 -1.05 -49.16 49.42
C LEU A 45 -2.35 -48.93 48.63
N PRO A 46 -3.41 -49.72 48.87
CA PRO A 46 -4.71 -49.47 48.27
C PRO A 46 -5.20 -48.08 48.70
N PHE A 47 -5.95 -47.41 47.81
CA PHE A 47 -6.44 -46.05 48.02
C PHE A 47 -5.36 -44.96 48.14
N THR A 48 -4.14 -45.20 47.63
CA THR A 48 -3.11 -44.18 47.45
C THR A 48 -2.62 -44.09 45.99
N PRO A 49 -2.59 -42.92 45.35
CA PRO A 49 -3.04 -41.61 45.84
C PRO A 49 -4.57 -41.53 45.98
N GLY A 50 -5.05 -40.47 46.63
CA GLY A 50 -6.48 -40.19 46.78
C GLY A 50 -7.22 -40.17 45.45
N LEU A 51 -8.54 -40.36 45.49
CA LEU A 51 -9.38 -40.55 44.29
C LEU A 51 -9.30 -39.37 43.30
N ILE A 52 -9.25 -38.14 43.80
CA ILE A 52 -9.22 -36.91 42.99
C ILE A 52 -7.85 -36.71 42.32
N PRO A 53 -6.71 -36.72 43.04
CA PRO A 53 -5.38 -36.67 42.41
C PRO A 53 -5.18 -37.79 41.38
N ARG A 54 -5.72 -38.99 41.63
CA ARG A 54 -5.62 -40.13 40.71
C ARG A 54 -6.35 -39.92 39.39
N ASN A 55 -7.46 -39.17 39.40
CA ASN A 55 -8.31 -38.93 38.22
C ASN A 55 -8.17 -37.51 37.66
N GLN A 56 -7.14 -36.77 38.06
CA GLN A 56 -6.92 -35.37 37.65
C GLN A 56 -6.94 -35.19 36.13
N GLU A 57 -6.36 -36.12 35.37
CA GLU A 57 -6.39 -36.09 33.89
C GLU A 57 -7.80 -36.24 33.31
N ARG A 58 -8.60 -37.16 33.87
CA ARG A 58 -9.99 -37.35 33.44
C ARG A 58 -10.84 -36.14 33.81
N LEU A 59 -10.61 -35.57 34.99
CA LEU A 59 -11.28 -34.35 35.43
C LEU A 59 -10.93 -33.18 34.49
N ALA A 60 -9.65 -33.03 34.16
CA ALA A 60 -9.14 -32.02 33.24
C ALA A 60 -9.82 -32.12 31.87
N GLN A 61 -9.90 -33.32 31.30
CA GLN A 61 -10.56 -33.55 30.02
C GLN A 61 -12.05 -33.19 30.09
N ARG A 62 -12.76 -33.64 31.13
CA ARG A 62 -14.21 -33.36 31.28
C ARG A 62 -14.49 -31.88 31.48
N ILE A 63 -13.66 -31.18 32.25
CA ILE A 63 -13.77 -29.73 32.44
C ILE A 63 -13.48 -29.02 31.12
N SER A 64 -12.46 -29.46 30.39
CA SER A 64 -12.10 -28.92 29.09
C SER A 64 -13.25 -29.08 28.09
N ASP A 65 -13.77 -30.29 27.91
CA ASP A 65 -14.90 -30.58 27.01
C ASP A 65 -16.13 -29.72 27.37
N ALA A 66 -16.43 -29.58 28.66
CA ALA A 66 -17.55 -28.76 29.14
C ALA A 66 -17.35 -27.28 28.80
N ILE A 67 -16.15 -26.73 29.02
CA ILE A 67 -15.83 -25.33 28.70
C ILE A 67 -15.83 -25.09 27.18
N MET A 68 -15.27 -26.01 26.40
CA MET A 68 -15.28 -25.93 24.93
C MET A 68 -16.70 -25.87 24.38
N THR A 69 -17.61 -26.67 24.95
CA THR A 69 -18.99 -26.78 24.46
C THR A 69 -19.90 -25.67 24.97
N SER A 70 -19.55 -25.00 26.08
CA SER A 70 -20.42 -24.00 26.72
C SER A 70 -19.94 -22.55 26.66
N LEU A 71 -18.63 -22.30 26.63
CA LEU A 71 -18.06 -20.95 26.71
C LEU A 71 -17.23 -20.56 25.48
N LEU A 72 -16.72 -21.53 24.73
CA LEU A 72 -15.84 -21.31 23.58
C LEU A 72 -16.50 -21.79 22.28
N THR A 73 -17.81 -21.56 22.16
CA THR A 73 -18.51 -21.84 20.91
C THR A 73 -18.13 -20.79 19.86
N PRO A 74 -18.25 -21.12 18.56
CA PRO A 74 -17.99 -20.16 17.48
C PRO A 74 -18.76 -18.85 17.65
N GLU A 75 -20.00 -18.91 18.15
CA GLU A 75 -20.87 -17.75 18.35
C GLU A 75 -20.36 -16.83 19.47
N GLU A 76 -19.96 -17.40 20.62
CA GLU A 76 -19.40 -16.62 21.73
C GLU A 76 -18.06 -15.97 21.35
N LEU A 77 -17.21 -16.70 20.63
CA LEU A 77 -15.94 -16.17 20.13
C LEU A 77 -16.16 -15.07 19.08
N GLN A 78 -17.17 -15.22 18.22
CA GLN A 78 -17.57 -14.18 17.27
C GLN A 78 -18.09 -12.94 18.00
N ALA A 79 -18.92 -13.10 19.04
CA ALA A 79 -19.41 -11.99 19.84
C ALA A 79 -18.28 -11.25 20.57
N VAL A 80 -17.30 -11.98 21.12
CA VAL A 80 -16.09 -11.38 21.71
C VAL A 80 -15.29 -10.65 20.63
N ALA A 81 -15.10 -11.24 19.46
CA ALA A 81 -14.37 -10.62 18.36
C ALA A 81 -15.06 -9.33 17.85
N GLN A 82 -16.40 -9.33 17.72
CA GLN A 82 -17.17 -8.12 17.39
C GLN A 82 -16.98 -7.00 18.42
N ARG A 83 -16.97 -7.33 19.72
CA ARG A 83 -16.69 -6.36 20.79
C ARG A 83 -15.26 -5.81 20.74
N LEU A 84 -14.31 -6.57 20.21
CA LEU A 84 -12.93 -6.11 20.01
C LEU A 84 -12.78 -5.26 18.73
N LEU A 85 -13.61 -5.51 17.73
CA LEU A 85 -13.63 -4.79 16.45
C LEU A 85 -14.41 -3.47 16.47
N GLN A 86 -14.97 -3.08 17.61
CA GLN A 86 -15.64 -1.78 17.79
C GLN A 86 -14.71 -0.64 17.34
N THR A 87 -15.27 0.29 16.55
CA THR A 87 -14.54 1.39 15.90
C THR A 87 -13.64 2.15 16.87
N GLU A 88 -14.14 2.48 18.07
CA GLU A 88 -13.41 3.26 19.08
C GLU A 88 -12.12 2.55 19.56
N ARG A 89 -12.21 1.24 19.79
CA ARG A 89 -11.09 0.41 20.24
C ARG A 89 -10.09 0.20 19.11
N MET A 90 -10.59 -0.05 17.90
CA MET A 90 -9.77 -0.19 16.70
C MET A 90 -9.04 1.10 16.37
N GLN A 91 -9.71 2.25 16.43
CA GLN A 91 -9.10 3.56 16.23
C GLN A 91 -7.97 3.80 17.22
N GLY A 92 -8.19 3.55 18.52
CA GLY A 92 -7.15 3.69 19.54
C GLY A 92 -5.94 2.79 19.29
N ALA A 93 -6.17 1.52 18.92
CA ALA A 93 -5.10 0.58 18.60
C ALA A 93 -4.32 0.96 17.33
N ILE A 94 -5.02 1.38 16.26
CA ILE A 94 -4.42 1.83 15.01
C ILE A 94 -3.64 3.12 15.23
N LEU A 95 -4.20 4.08 15.98
CA LEU A 95 -3.54 5.32 16.31
C LEU A 95 -2.25 5.06 17.10
N TRP A 96 -2.30 4.17 18.09
CA TRP A 96 -1.12 3.77 18.85
C TRP A 96 -0.05 3.11 17.96
N LEU A 97 -0.45 2.21 17.06
CA LEU A 97 0.48 1.58 16.10
C LEU A 97 1.10 2.59 15.13
N LEU A 98 0.30 3.53 14.62
CA LEU A 98 0.77 4.59 13.73
C LEU A 98 1.74 5.55 14.44
N GLN A 99 1.44 5.90 15.69
CA GLN A 99 2.35 6.69 16.53
C GLN A 99 3.64 5.94 16.81
N LEU A 100 3.57 4.66 17.18
CA LEU A 100 4.75 3.82 17.42
C LEU A 100 5.62 3.70 16.15
N ALA A 101 5.01 3.49 14.99
CA ALA A 101 5.71 3.42 13.71
C ALA A 101 6.39 4.75 13.36
N LEU A 102 5.72 5.87 13.58
CA LEU A 102 6.31 7.20 13.36
C LEU A 102 7.41 7.52 14.36
N ASP A 103 7.26 7.15 15.61
CA ASP A 103 8.29 7.34 16.63
C ASP A 103 9.51 6.47 16.34
N GLN A 104 9.32 5.25 15.85
CA GLN A 104 10.42 4.42 15.37
C GLN A 104 11.14 5.07 14.17
N VAL A 105 10.39 5.67 13.24
CA VAL A 105 10.97 6.42 12.10
C VAL A 105 11.67 7.71 12.57
N LYS A 106 11.18 8.39 13.61
CA LYS A 106 11.84 9.56 14.22
C LYS A 106 13.10 9.18 15.01
N SER A 107 13.05 8.03 15.68
CA SER A 107 14.10 7.47 16.53
C SER A 107 15.23 6.82 15.73
N ASP A 108 15.02 6.49 14.46
CA ASP A 108 16.05 5.92 13.59
C ASP A 108 17.14 6.99 13.37
N GLN A 109 18.12 7.05 14.27
CA GLN A 109 19.35 7.82 14.07
C GLN A 109 20.18 7.25 12.92
N ASP A 110 20.01 5.96 12.64
CA ASP A 110 20.64 5.31 11.52
C ASP A 110 19.97 5.79 10.24
N GLN A 111 20.76 6.24 9.27
CA GLN A 111 20.33 6.58 7.91
C GLN A 111 19.68 5.40 7.15
N ARG A 112 19.26 4.31 7.81
CA ARG A 112 18.65 3.11 7.22
C ARG A 112 17.32 3.42 6.57
N THR A 113 16.40 4.07 7.27
CA THR A 113 15.12 4.52 6.70
C THR A 113 15.34 5.43 5.50
N THR A 114 16.27 6.38 5.61
CA THR A 114 16.68 7.24 4.49
C THR A 114 17.23 6.45 3.30
N LYS A 115 18.15 5.51 3.53
CA LYS A 115 18.75 4.67 2.48
C LYS A 115 17.73 3.75 1.81
N ILE A 116 16.82 3.17 2.60
CA ILE A 116 15.74 2.33 2.07
C ILE A 116 14.83 3.18 1.18
N LEU A 117 14.43 4.38 1.65
CA LEU A 117 13.60 5.29 0.87
C LEU A 117 14.33 5.76 -0.40
N ALA A 118 15.61 6.10 -0.31
CA ALA A 118 16.43 6.50 -1.46
C ALA A 118 16.48 5.39 -2.52
N ASN A 119 16.69 4.14 -2.10
CA ASN A 119 16.67 2.99 -3.01
C ASN A 119 15.30 2.77 -3.65
N ILE A 120 14.21 2.88 -2.87
CA ILE A 120 12.84 2.76 -3.40
C ILE A 120 12.55 3.86 -4.42
N LEU A 121 12.93 5.11 -4.12
CA LEU A 121 12.72 6.24 -5.02
C LEU A 121 13.53 6.09 -6.31
N ARG A 122 14.79 5.64 -6.21
CA ARG A 122 15.65 5.32 -7.36
C ARG A 122 15.04 4.22 -8.22
N ASP A 123 14.68 3.08 -7.62
CA ASP A 123 14.06 1.96 -8.34
C ASP A 123 12.73 2.36 -8.98
N PHE A 124 11.93 3.17 -8.28
CA PHE A 124 10.69 3.69 -8.82
C PHE A 124 10.95 4.62 -10.01
N ALA A 125 11.88 5.58 -9.90
CA ALA A 125 12.22 6.51 -10.96
C ALA A 125 12.81 5.82 -12.20
N ASP A 126 13.64 4.79 -12.00
CA ASP A 126 14.35 4.10 -13.08
C ASP A 126 13.47 3.06 -13.80
N GLN A 127 12.54 2.43 -13.09
CA GLN A 127 11.78 1.29 -13.61
C GLN A 127 10.28 1.57 -13.73
N SER A 128 9.66 2.08 -12.67
CA SER A 128 8.20 2.15 -12.55
C SER A 128 7.63 3.41 -13.19
N LEU A 129 8.19 4.57 -12.85
CA LEU A 129 7.78 5.88 -13.36
C LEU A 129 7.81 5.95 -14.89
N PRO A 130 8.84 5.46 -15.61
CA PRO A 130 8.87 5.53 -17.05
C PRO A 130 7.80 4.65 -17.70
N ARG A 131 7.54 3.46 -17.14
CA ARG A 131 6.49 2.56 -17.63
C ARG A 131 5.10 3.18 -17.46
N ILE A 132 4.84 3.80 -16.32
CA ILE A 132 3.57 4.49 -16.05
C ILE A 132 3.39 5.65 -17.03
N ILE A 133 4.40 6.51 -17.20
CA ILE A 133 4.34 7.66 -18.09
C ILE A 133 4.14 7.23 -19.55
N VAL A 134 4.85 6.19 -20.01
CA VAL A 134 4.65 5.65 -21.37
C VAL A 134 3.26 5.04 -21.53
N ALA A 135 2.75 4.34 -20.51
CA ALA A 135 1.38 3.79 -20.53
C ALA A 135 0.32 4.90 -20.58
N LEU A 136 0.52 5.99 -19.84
CA LEU A 136 -0.34 7.18 -19.89
C LEU A 136 -0.26 7.90 -21.23
N ALA A 137 0.94 8.00 -21.81
CA ALA A 137 1.16 8.59 -23.13
C ALA A 137 0.48 7.81 -24.27
N ARG A 138 0.05 6.57 -24.04
CA ARG A 138 -0.78 5.83 -25.01
C ARG A 138 -2.21 6.33 -25.07
N ARG A 139 -2.71 7.03 -24.05
CA ARG A 139 -4.04 7.62 -24.08
C ARG A 139 -4.08 8.89 -24.93
N GLU A 140 -5.23 9.20 -25.53
CA GLU A 140 -5.40 10.37 -26.40
C GLU A 140 -5.41 11.68 -25.61
N ASP A 141 -5.84 11.63 -24.35
CA ASP A 141 -5.94 12.75 -23.40
C ASP A 141 -4.64 13.02 -22.63
N PHE A 142 -3.52 12.40 -23.02
CA PHE A 142 -2.24 12.52 -22.31
C PHE A 142 -1.78 13.97 -22.16
N LEU A 143 -1.80 14.47 -20.92
CA LEU A 143 -1.37 15.82 -20.53
C LEU A 143 -1.99 16.94 -21.37
N GLN A 144 -3.21 16.75 -21.89
CA GLN A 144 -3.79 17.68 -22.86
C GLN A 144 -3.87 19.12 -22.30
N GLU A 145 -4.47 19.28 -21.11
CA GLU A 145 -4.61 20.57 -20.44
C GLU A 145 -3.25 21.21 -20.11
N GLN A 146 -2.30 20.42 -19.60
CA GLN A 146 -0.97 20.91 -19.22
C GLN A 146 -0.17 21.35 -20.44
N LEU A 147 -0.25 20.60 -21.54
CA LEU A 147 0.44 20.94 -22.79
C LEU A 147 -0.21 22.14 -23.48
N ASP A 148 -1.53 22.27 -23.41
CA ASP A 148 -2.23 23.45 -23.92
C ASP A 148 -1.82 24.70 -23.12
N GLN A 149 -1.71 24.60 -21.78
CA GLN A 149 -1.19 25.70 -20.94
C GLN A 149 0.26 26.06 -21.25
N ILE A 150 1.14 25.06 -21.40
CA ILE A 150 2.55 25.30 -21.77
C ILE A 150 2.63 25.94 -23.16
N PHE A 151 1.82 25.48 -24.11
CA PHE A 151 1.74 26.08 -25.44
C PHE A 151 1.31 27.55 -25.35
N ASP A 152 0.30 27.85 -24.54
CA ASP A 152 -0.21 29.21 -24.43
C ASP A 152 0.76 30.13 -23.65
N GLN A 153 1.49 29.64 -22.65
CA GLN A 153 2.42 30.45 -21.85
C GLN A 153 3.81 30.59 -22.46
N VAL A 154 4.33 29.53 -23.07
CA VAL A 154 5.73 29.49 -23.54
C VAL A 154 5.80 29.76 -25.03
N LEU A 155 4.89 29.18 -25.82
CA LEU A 155 4.93 29.30 -27.28
C LEU A 155 4.27 30.58 -27.79
N LEU A 156 3.15 31.05 -27.24
CA LEU A 156 2.54 32.30 -27.73
C LEU A 156 3.40 33.55 -27.45
N ASP A 157 4.21 33.52 -26.40
CA ASP A 157 5.09 34.63 -26.00
C ASP A 157 6.52 34.47 -26.54
N LEU A 158 6.83 33.37 -27.23
CA LEU A 158 8.11 33.16 -27.90
C LEU A 158 8.23 34.14 -29.08
N GLN A 159 8.92 35.24 -28.85
CA GLN A 159 9.43 36.16 -29.87
C GLN A 159 10.94 35.99 -29.97
N LEU A 160 11.46 35.87 -31.19
CA LEU A 160 12.91 35.89 -31.40
C LEU A 160 13.41 37.29 -31.11
N SER A 161 14.47 37.42 -30.29
CA SER A 161 15.18 38.69 -30.20
C SER A 161 15.81 39.04 -31.55
N ASP A 162 16.07 40.32 -31.80
CA ASP A 162 16.72 40.76 -33.05
C ASP A 162 18.05 40.01 -33.29
N GLU A 163 18.80 39.72 -32.21
CA GLU A 163 20.04 38.95 -32.27
C GLU A 163 19.80 37.48 -32.66
N GLN A 164 18.80 36.82 -32.07
CA GLN A 164 18.43 35.45 -32.41
C GLN A 164 17.91 35.34 -33.85
N ALA A 165 17.09 36.30 -34.28
CA ALA A 165 16.60 36.40 -35.65
C ALA A 165 17.74 36.60 -36.65
N GLN A 166 18.75 37.41 -36.31
CA GLN A 166 19.94 37.62 -37.14
C GLN A 166 20.81 36.37 -37.26
N GLN A 167 21.01 35.64 -36.15
CA GLN A 167 21.74 34.37 -36.15
C GLN A 167 21.01 33.30 -36.97
N LEU A 168 19.70 33.16 -36.78
CA LEU A 168 18.88 32.21 -37.55
C LEU A 168 18.82 32.56 -39.03
N ALA A 169 18.62 33.83 -39.39
CA ALA A 169 18.62 34.27 -40.79
C ALA A 169 19.96 33.95 -41.47
N THR A 170 21.06 34.20 -40.77
CA THR A 170 22.41 33.91 -41.27
C THR A 170 22.62 32.41 -41.45
N TRP A 171 22.19 31.59 -40.49
CA TRP A 171 22.27 30.15 -40.60
C TRP A 171 21.42 29.61 -41.76
N ILE A 172 20.16 30.06 -41.90
CA ILE A 172 19.26 29.63 -42.99
C ILE A 172 19.85 29.98 -44.36
N ILE A 173 20.32 31.21 -44.55
CA ILE A 173 20.87 31.65 -45.85
C ILE A 173 22.15 30.87 -46.19
N ASN A 174 23.00 30.58 -45.21
CA ASN A 174 24.29 29.94 -45.47
C ASN A 174 24.18 28.40 -45.58
N VAL A 175 23.24 27.78 -44.86
CA VAL A 175 23.14 26.31 -44.75
C VAL A 175 22.02 25.74 -45.60
N VAL A 176 20.86 26.40 -45.61
CA VAL A 176 19.65 25.90 -46.29
C VAL A 176 19.59 26.42 -47.74
N VAL A 177 20.01 27.66 -47.96
CA VAL A 177 19.85 28.36 -49.24
C VAL A 177 21.17 28.98 -49.75
N PRO A 178 22.30 28.24 -49.79
CA PRO A 178 23.53 28.78 -50.33
C PRO A 178 23.43 29.04 -51.85
N PRO A 179 24.30 29.90 -52.44
CA PRO A 179 24.18 30.32 -53.83
C PRO A 179 24.15 29.17 -54.86
N ASP A 180 24.85 28.06 -54.55
CA ASP A 180 24.84 26.84 -55.36
C ASP A 180 23.50 26.09 -55.30
N THR A 181 22.89 26.01 -54.12
CA THR A 181 21.54 25.45 -53.95
C THR A 181 20.50 26.33 -54.61
N LEU A 182 20.60 27.65 -54.48
CA LEU A 182 19.74 28.60 -55.21
C LEU A 182 19.84 28.43 -56.72
N ARG A 183 21.06 28.25 -57.24
CA ARG A 183 21.27 27.99 -58.66
C ARG A 183 20.55 26.72 -59.11
N LEU A 184 20.66 25.63 -58.34
CA LEU A 184 19.97 24.38 -58.64
C LEU A 184 18.45 24.55 -58.57
N LEU A 185 17.94 25.19 -57.52
CA LEU A 185 16.52 25.51 -57.39
C LEU A 185 16.01 26.38 -58.55
N LEU A 186 16.82 27.33 -59.02
CA LEU A 186 16.48 28.19 -60.14
C LEU A 186 16.47 27.42 -61.46
N ILE A 187 17.39 26.49 -61.66
CA ILE A 187 17.38 25.57 -62.83
C ILE A 187 16.13 24.68 -62.79
N ASP A 188 15.86 24.06 -61.64
CA ASP A 188 14.72 23.16 -61.45
C ASP A 188 13.39 23.91 -61.54
N PHE A 189 13.35 25.18 -61.14
CA PHE A 189 12.18 26.04 -61.30
C PHE A 189 11.98 26.46 -62.77
N LEU A 190 13.05 26.75 -63.51
CA LEU A 190 12.98 27.17 -64.91
C LEU A 190 12.81 25.98 -65.88
N THR A 191 11.86 25.09 -65.61
CA THR A 191 11.45 24.07 -66.58
C THR A 191 10.83 24.68 -67.83
N ASP A 192 10.82 23.96 -68.96
CA ASP A 192 10.21 24.47 -70.20
C ASP A 192 8.75 24.86 -70.00
N ARG A 193 8.02 24.11 -69.16
CA ARG A 193 6.65 24.41 -68.76
C ARG A 193 6.55 25.72 -67.97
N ASN A 194 7.38 25.89 -66.94
CA ASN A 194 7.32 27.09 -66.11
C ASN A 194 7.76 28.33 -66.87
N ILE A 195 8.75 28.22 -67.76
CA ILE A 195 9.16 29.31 -68.64
C ILE A 195 8.00 29.73 -69.55
N ALA A 196 7.28 28.78 -70.16
CA ALA A 196 6.14 29.09 -71.02
C ALA A 196 5.00 29.78 -70.24
N ILE A 197 4.73 29.32 -69.01
CA ILE A 197 3.73 29.93 -68.13
C ILE A 197 4.15 31.35 -67.75
N LEU A 198 5.41 31.57 -67.36
CA LEU A 198 5.93 32.88 -66.98
C LEU A 198 5.91 33.86 -68.14
N ASP A 199 6.27 33.43 -69.36
CA ASP A 199 6.18 34.27 -70.55
C ASP A 199 4.74 34.69 -70.84
N GLN A 200 3.79 33.75 -70.73
CA GLN A 200 2.36 34.04 -70.89
C GLN A 200 1.85 35.01 -69.81
N ASP A 201 2.18 34.77 -68.54
CA ASP A 201 1.73 35.62 -67.43
C ASP A 201 2.34 37.03 -67.49
N LEU A 202 3.60 37.15 -67.92
CA LEU A 202 4.23 38.44 -68.16
C LEU A 202 3.54 39.20 -69.29
N ARG A 203 3.18 38.56 -70.40
CA ARG A 203 2.46 39.22 -71.50
C ARG A 203 1.05 39.66 -71.11
N THR A 204 0.36 38.92 -70.24
CA THR A 204 -1.01 39.24 -69.83
C THR A 204 -1.08 40.30 -68.74
N LYS A 205 -0.08 40.36 -67.83
CA LYS A 205 -0.06 41.30 -66.70
C LYS A 205 0.76 42.56 -66.93
N THR A 206 1.64 42.60 -67.91
CA THR A 206 2.40 43.82 -68.24
C THR A 206 1.60 44.73 -69.17
N SER A 207 1.76 46.04 -68.99
CA SER A 207 1.15 47.06 -69.84
C SER A 207 2.19 48.15 -70.16
N GLY A 208 1.94 48.94 -71.21
CA GLY A 208 2.85 50.00 -71.65
C GLY A 208 4.16 49.48 -72.26
N THR A 209 5.28 50.11 -71.93
CA THR A 209 6.62 49.78 -72.47
C THR A 209 7.07 48.36 -72.13
N TYR A 210 6.70 47.82 -70.97
CA TYR A 210 7.03 46.45 -70.57
C TYR A 210 6.28 45.39 -71.38
N TRP A 211 5.04 45.69 -71.79
CA TRP A 211 4.28 44.83 -72.70
C TRP A 211 4.92 44.73 -74.08
N LEU A 212 5.48 45.84 -74.57
CA LEU A 212 6.22 45.86 -75.84
C LEU A 212 7.46 44.95 -75.76
N VAL A 213 8.22 45.03 -74.67
CA VAL A 213 9.40 44.16 -74.46
C VAL A 213 8.99 42.69 -74.34
N ALA A 214 7.94 42.39 -73.58
CA ALA A 214 7.45 41.02 -73.39
C ALA A 214 6.94 40.39 -74.71
N ASN A 215 6.31 41.17 -75.59
CA ASN A 215 5.79 40.66 -76.87
C ASN A 215 6.78 40.69 -78.03
N VAL A 216 7.74 41.62 -78.05
CA VAL A 216 8.71 41.76 -79.16
C VAL A 216 9.98 40.94 -78.92
N MET A 217 10.53 40.91 -77.70
CA MET A 217 11.73 40.11 -77.38
C MET A 217 11.39 38.70 -76.87
N GLY A 218 10.23 38.52 -76.23
CA GLY A 218 9.85 37.28 -75.55
C GLY A 218 10.66 37.04 -74.28
N ALA A 219 9.99 37.02 -73.11
CA ALA A 219 10.64 36.69 -71.84
C ALA A 219 11.14 35.24 -71.82
N GLN A 220 10.50 34.36 -72.59
CA GLN A 220 10.93 32.98 -72.79
C GLN A 220 12.41 32.85 -73.20
N ASN A 221 12.86 33.62 -74.19
CA ASN A 221 14.25 33.53 -74.68
C ASN A 221 15.26 33.96 -73.60
N ALA A 222 14.94 34.99 -72.83
CA ALA A 222 15.77 35.47 -71.73
C ALA A 222 15.84 34.45 -70.59
N LEU A 223 14.71 33.84 -70.22
CA LEU A 223 14.63 32.82 -69.18
C LEU A 223 15.35 31.53 -69.57
N VAL A 224 15.28 31.12 -70.85
CA VAL A 224 16.04 29.99 -71.37
C VAL A 224 17.54 30.29 -71.30
N ARG A 225 17.98 31.49 -71.75
CA ARG A 225 19.39 31.89 -71.65
C ARG A 225 19.87 31.94 -70.19
N LEU A 226 19.05 32.45 -69.28
CA LEU A 226 19.35 32.46 -67.86
C LEU A 226 19.54 31.04 -67.31
N ARG A 227 18.63 30.11 -67.65
CA ARG A 227 18.77 28.69 -67.28
C ARG A 227 20.05 28.09 -67.85
N THR A 228 20.32 28.29 -69.13
CA THR A 228 21.53 27.78 -69.79
C THR A 228 22.79 28.32 -69.11
N PHE A 229 22.84 29.61 -68.81
CA PHE A 229 23.93 30.22 -68.06
C PHE A 229 24.13 29.59 -66.66
N CYS A 230 23.03 29.28 -65.95
CA CYS A 230 23.10 28.61 -64.65
C CYS A 230 23.61 27.16 -64.74
N ILE A 231 23.41 26.48 -65.88
CA ILE A 231 23.86 25.12 -66.13
C ILE A 231 25.34 25.09 -66.54
N GLU A 232 25.72 25.97 -67.48
CA GLU A 232 27.03 25.98 -68.13
C GLU A 232 28.08 26.72 -67.28
N GLU A 233 27.76 27.90 -66.75
CA GLU A 233 28.70 28.77 -66.03
C GLU A 233 28.46 28.75 -64.51
N LYS A 234 28.66 27.59 -63.88
CA LYS A 234 28.33 27.34 -62.48
C LYS A 234 28.95 28.35 -61.49
N LEU A 235 30.24 28.63 -61.62
CA LEU A 235 30.97 29.51 -60.68
C LEU A 235 30.57 30.98 -60.84
N ALA A 236 30.44 31.45 -62.09
CA ALA A 236 30.01 32.81 -62.39
C ALA A 236 28.57 33.05 -61.92
N CYS A 237 27.67 32.09 -62.19
CA CYS A 237 26.29 32.15 -61.74
C CYS A 237 26.16 32.18 -60.21
N ASN A 238 26.88 31.30 -59.49
CA ASN A 238 26.89 31.33 -58.02
C ASN A 238 27.37 32.67 -57.46
N THR A 239 28.37 33.29 -58.10
CA THR A 239 28.91 34.60 -57.70
C THR A 239 27.86 35.70 -57.88
N ILE A 240 27.20 35.74 -59.05
CA ILE A 240 26.13 36.70 -59.34
C ILE A 240 24.95 36.50 -58.36
N LEU A 241 24.55 35.26 -58.07
CA LEU A 241 23.49 34.99 -57.11
C LEU A 241 23.86 35.45 -55.70
N ALA A 242 25.12 35.27 -55.28
CA ALA A 242 25.60 35.78 -54.00
C ALA A 242 25.55 37.32 -53.93
N GLU A 243 25.97 38.02 -54.99
CA GLU A 243 25.88 39.48 -55.09
C GLU A 243 24.43 39.97 -55.12
N LEU A 244 23.53 39.24 -55.79
CA LEU A 244 22.09 39.53 -55.80
C LEU A 244 21.47 39.38 -54.41
N LEU A 245 21.85 38.34 -53.65
CA LEU A 245 21.37 38.17 -52.27
C LEU A 245 21.74 39.35 -51.36
N VAL A 246 22.95 39.88 -51.54
CA VAL A 246 23.44 41.03 -50.78
C VAL A 246 22.77 42.33 -51.23
N SER A 247 22.75 42.60 -52.54
CA SER A 247 22.21 43.84 -53.10
C SER A 247 20.70 43.98 -52.91
N LEU A 248 19.95 42.88 -52.95
CA LEU A 248 18.50 42.88 -52.66
C LEU A 248 18.18 42.98 -51.16
N GLY A 249 19.20 42.97 -50.29
CA GLY A 249 19.02 43.04 -48.83
C GLY A 249 18.23 41.85 -48.27
N ILE A 250 18.26 40.68 -48.93
CA ILE A 250 17.44 39.52 -48.59
C ILE A 250 17.69 39.07 -47.15
N ARG A 251 18.95 39.15 -46.68
CA ARG A 251 19.31 38.87 -45.30
C ARG A 251 18.53 39.75 -44.32
N GLN A 252 18.60 41.08 -44.49
CA GLN A 252 17.96 42.02 -43.58
C GLN A 252 16.44 41.86 -43.56
N ARG A 253 15.83 41.68 -44.74
CA ARG A 253 14.38 41.41 -44.85
C ARG A 253 13.96 40.12 -44.15
N PHE A 254 14.83 39.09 -44.20
CA PHE A 254 14.56 37.82 -43.55
C PHE A 254 14.72 37.91 -42.02
N VAL A 255 15.66 38.73 -41.52
CA VAL A 255 15.76 39.06 -40.08
C VAL A 255 14.50 39.76 -39.61
N GLU A 256 14.06 40.82 -40.31
CA GLU A 256 12.85 41.57 -39.97
C GLU A 256 11.60 40.67 -40.01
N TRP A 257 11.53 39.75 -40.97
CA TRP A 257 10.46 38.76 -41.04
C TRP A 257 10.50 37.77 -39.87
N LEU A 258 11.67 37.26 -39.49
CA LEU A 258 11.83 36.36 -38.35
C LEU A 258 11.55 37.04 -37.01
N ALA A 259 11.99 38.29 -36.84
CA ALA A 259 11.76 39.08 -35.63
C ALA A 259 10.28 39.47 -35.46
N SER A 260 9.56 39.70 -36.58
CA SER A 260 8.11 39.97 -36.57
C SER A 260 7.25 38.70 -36.49
N LEU A 261 7.87 37.52 -36.51
CA LEU A 261 7.20 36.23 -36.45
C LEU A 261 6.76 35.95 -35.01
N SER A 262 5.56 36.42 -34.67
CA SER A 262 4.89 36.07 -33.41
C SER A 262 3.75 35.10 -33.68
N LEU A 263 3.65 34.08 -32.84
CA LEU A 263 2.54 33.12 -32.83
C LEU A 263 1.17 33.80 -32.57
N GLN A 264 1.16 35.03 -32.06
CA GLN A 264 -0.04 35.85 -31.85
C GLN A 264 -0.66 36.36 -33.16
N ASN A 265 0.15 36.57 -34.20
CA ASN A 265 -0.32 37.10 -35.50
C ASN A 265 -0.71 35.99 -36.50
N LEU A 266 -0.64 34.72 -36.09
CA LEU A 266 -0.99 33.61 -36.96
C LEU A 266 -2.52 33.40 -37.03
N PRO A 267 -3.04 32.91 -38.16
CA PRO A 267 -4.45 32.54 -38.27
C PRO A 267 -4.84 31.51 -37.19
N VAL A 268 -6.04 31.65 -36.62
CA VAL A 268 -6.55 30.75 -35.56
C VAL A 268 -6.46 29.27 -35.95
N ARG A 269 -6.64 28.95 -37.24
CA ARG A 269 -6.49 27.58 -37.76
C ARG A 269 -5.06 27.06 -37.64
N THR A 270 -4.06 27.90 -37.94
CA THR A 270 -2.64 27.57 -37.86
C THR A 270 -2.22 27.38 -36.41
N VAL A 271 -2.67 28.24 -35.49
CA VAL A 271 -2.40 28.09 -34.05
C VAL A 271 -2.99 26.78 -33.51
N ARG A 272 -4.24 26.46 -33.89
CA ARG A 272 -4.88 25.17 -33.52
C ARG A 272 -4.10 23.97 -34.05
N GLN A 273 -3.65 24.01 -35.30
CA GLN A 273 -2.84 22.94 -35.90
C GLN A 273 -1.49 22.80 -35.19
N LEU A 274 -0.79 23.89 -34.91
CA LEU A 274 0.48 23.87 -34.18
C LEU A 274 0.33 23.32 -32.77
N ARG A 275 -0.74 23.68 -32.05
CA ARG A 275 -1.06 23.12 -30.74
C ARG A 275 -1.30 21.62 -30.81
N GLN A 276 -2.08 21.16 -31.80
CA GLN A 276 -2.29 19.72 -32.01
C GLN A 276 -0.98 19.00 -32.32
N GLN A 277 -0.18 19.53 -33.25
CA GLN A 277 1.11 18.98 -33.63
C GLN A 277 2.09 18.93 -32.46
N PHE A 278 2.09 19.95 -31.60
CA PHE A 278 2.89 20.01 -30.38
C PHE A 278 2.52 18.87 -29.43
N ARG A 279 1.23 18.69 -29.15
CA ARG A 279 0.75 17.58 -28.29
C ARG A 279 1.11 16.23 -28.86
N GLU A 280 0.89 16.01 -30.16
CA GLU A 280 1.24 14.76 -30.84
C GLU A 280 2.75 14.51 -30.81
N SER A 281 3.56 15.55 -30.98
CA SER A 281 5.02 15.47 -30.93
C SER A 281 5.51 15.11 -29.54
N VAL A 282 4.99 15.77 -28.49
CA VAL A 282 5.32 15.45 -27.09
C VAL A 282 4.91 14.02 -26.77
N ARG A 283 3.68 13.62 -27.12
CA ARG A 283 3.18 12.25 -26.92
C ARG A 283 4.06 11.21 -27.61
N SER A 284 4.38 11.42 -28.89
CA SER A 284 5.24 10.53 -29.67
C SER A 284 6.66 10.46 -29.10
N TYR A 285 7.21 11.60 -28.67
CA TYR A 285 8.52 11.65 -28.02
C TYR A 285 8.52 10.89 -26.69
N THR A 286 7.50 11.07 -25.85
CA THR A 286 7.35 10.34 -24.59
C THR A 286 7.21 8.84 -24.84
N GLN A 287 6.48 8.41 -25.87
CA GLN A 287 6.34 6.99 -26.21
C GLN A 287 7.66 6.36 -26.69
N ASN A 288 8.43 7.07 -27.52
CA ASN A 288 9.60 6.51 -28.19
C ASN A 288 10.91 6.70 -27.40
N LYS A 289 11.04 7.83 -26.70
CA LYS A 289 12.26 8.23 -25.98
C LYS A 289 12.03 8.57 -24.51
N GLY A 290 10.79 8.54 -24.03
CA GLY A 290 10.46 8.91 -22.65
C GLY A 290 11.16 8.04 -21.61
N ILE A 291 11.36 6.74 -21.89
CA ILE A 291 12.08 5.85 -20.98
C ILE A 291 13.51 6.33 -20.76
N THR A 292 14.26 6.55 -21.84
CA THR A 292 15.65 7.00 -21.77
C THR A 292 15.79 8.37 -21.11
N VAL A 293 14.89 9.31 -21.43
CA VAL A 293 14.93 10.66 -20.85
C VAL A 293 14.64 10.63 -19.35
N LEU A 294 13.63 9.87 -18.91
CA LEU A 294 13.27 9.76 -17.50
C LEU A 294 14.33 9.02 -16.69
N GLN A 295 14.98 8.01 -17.27
CA GLN A 295 16.11 7.33 -16.63
C GLN A 295 17.32 8.26 -16.48
N ASN A 296 17.64 9.06 -17.51
CA ASN A 296 18.72 10.04 -17.41
C ASN A 296 18.42 11.10 -16.35
N LEU A 297 17.18 11.60 -16.28
CA LEU A 297 16.73 12.51 -15.22
C LEU A 297 16.80 11.86 -13.84
N GLY A 298 16.37 10.59 -13.72
CA GLY A 298 16.46 9.81 -12.49
C GLY A 298 17.89 9.65 -12.01
N SER A 299 18.84 9.42 -12.93
CA SER A 299 20.26 9.32 -12.61
C SER A 299 20.93 10.65 -12.24
N SER A 300 20.36 11.79 -12.68
CA SER A 300 20.89 13.13 -12.34
C SER A 300 20.46 13.63 -10.97
N LEU A 301 19.48 12.99 -10.34
CA LEU A 301 18.96 13.37 -9.03
C LEU A 301 19.70 12.64 -7.91
N ASP A 302 20.09 13.39 -6.87
CA ASP A 302 20.61 12.80 -5.63
C ASP A 302 19.43 12.29 -4.77
N TRP A 303 19.14 11.00 -4.93
CA TRP A 303 18.06 10.32 -4.20
C TRP A 303 18.35 10.20 -2.70
N ASP A 304 19.61 10.23 -2.29
CA ASP A 304 20.00 10.14 -0.88
C ASP A 304 19.69 11.47 -0.17
N GLU A 305 20.00 12.61 -0.80
CA GLU A 305 19.61 13.94 -0.29
C GLU A 305 18.08 14.12 -0.31
N THR A 306 17.43 13.73 -1.42
CA THR A 306 15.96 13.82 -1.57
C THR A 306 15.23 13.02 -0.50
N ALA A 307 15.67 11.77 -0.26
CA ALA A 307 15.12 10.93 0.79
C ALA A 307 15.34 11.55 2.18
N THR A 308 16.51 12.15 2.42
CA THR A 308 16.82 12.83 3.68
C THR A 308 15.87 14.01 3.94
N LEU A 309 15.62 14.84 2.92
CA LEU A 309 14.69 15.96 3.00
C LEU A 309 13.25 15.49 3.26
N ILE A 310 12.80 14.43 2.59
CA ILE A 310 11.46 13.85 2.78
C ILE A 310 11.32 13.31 4.19
N VAL A 311 12.26 12.49 4.67
CA VAL A 311 12.22 11.92 6.02
C VAL A 311 12.25 13.03 7.07
N ASN A 312 13.11 14.03 6.92
CA ASN A 312 13.19 15.14 7.86
C ASN A 312 11.90 15.97 7.88
N ARG A 313 11.30 16.23 6.71
CA ARG A 313 10.01 16.92 6.62
C ARG A 313 8.88 16.11 7.24
N LEU A 314 8.88 14.78 7.06
CA LEU A 314 7.91 13.90 7.71
C LEU A 314 8.08 13.85 9.23
N ARG A 315 9.31 13.84 9.74
CA ARG A 315 9.61 13.86 11.18
C ARG A 315 9.14 15.14 11.88
N THR A 316 9.23 16.27 11.18
CA THR A 316 8.97 17.61 11.74
C THR A 316 7.60 18.16 11.40
N SER A 317 6.84 17.50 10.52
CA SER A 317 5.51 17.98 10.11
C SER A 317 4.46 17.73 11.19
N GLU A 318 3.95 18.82 11.79
CA GLU A 318 2.77 18.81 12.66
C GLU A 318 1.52 18.29 11.93
N VAL A 319 1.45 18.52 10.61
CA VAL A 319 0.35 18.03 9.76
C VAL A 319 0.31 16.50 9.75
N VAL A 320 1.47 15.84 9.65
CA VAL A 320 1.54 14.37 9.69
C VAL A 320 1.01 13.86 11.02
N ALA A 321 1.44 14.45 12.15
CA ALA A 321 0.96 14.06 13.47
C ALA A 321 -0.57 14.26 13.64
N SER A 322 -1.11 15.39 13.15
CA SER A 322 -2.55 15.68 13.22
C SER A 322 -3.38 14.77 12.30
N SER A 323 -2.83 14.36 11.15
CA SER A 323 -3.51 13.50 10.20
C SER A 323 -3.62 12.04 10.66
N LEU A 324 -2.80 11.59 11.62
CA LEU A 324 -2.86 10.22 12.14
C LEU A 324 -4.20 9.91 12.80
N ALA A 325 -4.78 10.88 13.50
CA ALA A 325 -6.08 10.70 14.14
C ALA A 325 -7.16 10.42 13.09
N ILE A 326 -7.19 11.24 12.03
CA ILE A 326 -8.13 11.12 10.91
C ILE A 326 -7.91 9.81 10.15
N VAL A 327 -6.65 9.49 9.82
CA VAL A 327 -6.30 8.24 9.14
C VAL A 327 -6.64 7.01 10.00
N SER A 328 -6.43 7.08 11.32
CA SER A 328 -6.79 5.98 12.21
C SER A 328 -8.29 5.74 12.28
N GLU A 329 -9.09 6.81 12.20
CA GLU A 329 -10.55 6.74 12.16
C GLU A 329 -11.03 6.10 10.85
N ASP A 330 -10.53 6.58 9.71
CA ASP A 330 -10.86 6.02 8.40
C ASP A 330 -10.46 4.54 8.30
N LEU A 331 -9.26 4.19 8.77
CA LEU A 331 -8.80 2.80 8.78
C LEU A 331 -9.62 1.92 9.72
N ALA A 332 -10.04 2.44 10.88
CA ALA A 332 -10.91 1.71 11.80
C ALA A 332 -12.26 1.39 11.14
N LEU A 333 -12.86 2.37 10.45
CA LEU A 333 -14.13 2.19 9.74
C LEU A 333 -14.01 1.18 8.58
N ILE A 334 -12.91 1.23 7.82
CA ILE A 334 -12.64 0.26 6.76
C ILE A 334 -12.46 -1.14 7.37
N LEU A 335 -11.63 -1.26 8.40
CA LEU A 335 -11.35 -2.54 9.05
C LEU A 335 -12.59 -3.15 9.66
N GLU A 336 -13.43 -2.37 10.35
CA GLU A 336 -14.71 -2.82 10.88
C GLU A 336 -15.59 -3.40 9.76
N ARG A 337 -15.79 -2.65 8.67
CA ARG A 337 -16.61 -3.11 7.54
C ARG A 337 -16.09 -4.37 6.85
N TYR A 338 -14.77 -4.52 6.72
CA TYR A 338 -14.17 -5.69 6.07
C TYR A 338 -14.08 -6.89 7.01
N LEU A 339 -13.68 -6.68 8.26
CA LEU A 339 -13.52 -7.74 9.24
C LEU A 339 -14.87 -8.26 9.72
N GLU A 340 -15.90 -7.43 9.84
CA GLU A 340 -17.25 -7.89 10.18
C GLU A 340 -17.80 -8.88 9.15
N ARG A 341 -17.56 -8.62 7.86
CA ARG A 341 -18.00 -9.50 6.76
C ARG A 341 -17.34 -10.88 6.82
N ASP A 342 -16.06 -10.92 7.15
CA ASP A 342 -15.24 -12.14 7.08
C ASP A 342 -15.00 -12.77 8.48
N LEU A 343 -15.59 -12.20 9.55
CA LEU A 343 -15.33 -12.54 10.94
C LEU A 343 -15.63 -14.01 11.25
N GLU A 344 -16.78 -14.49 10.77
CA GLU A 344 -17.22 -15.86 10.98
C GLU A 344 -16.20 -16.87 10.42
N MET A 345 -15.70 -16.60 9.21
CA MET A 345 -14.67 -17.44 8.59
C MET A 345 -13.35 -17.38 9.35
N ILE A 346 -12.95 -16.21 9.86
CA ILE A 346 -11.72 -16.03 10.63
C ILE A 346 -11.81 -16.79 11.95
N VAL A 347 -12.89 -16.61 12.72
CA VAL A 347 -13.10 -17.28 14.02
C VAL A 347 -13.11 -18.79 13.85
N THR A 348 -13.82 -19.31 12.82
CA THR A 348 -13.87 -20.74 12.52
C THR A 348 -12.49 -21.32 12.23
N LYS A 349 -11.59 -20.56 11.57
CA LYS A 349 -10.20 -21.00 11.31
C LYS A 349 -9.30 -20.90 12.53
N VAL A 350 -9.55 -19.96 13.44
CA VAL A 350 -8.70 -19.71 14.61
C VAL A 350 -8.96 -20.72 15.72
N ILE A 351 -10.20 -21.18 15.91
CA ILE A 351 -10.56 -22.14 16.98
C ILE A 351 -9.65 -23.38 17.01
N PRO A 352 -9.42 -24.10 15.89
CA PRO A 352 -8.56 -25.29 15.90
C PRO A 352 -7.08 -24.96 16.15
N ILE A 353 -6.63 -23.75 15.76
CA ILE A 353 -5.24 -23.31 15.91
C ILE A 353 -4.92 -23.06 17.39
N LEU A 354 -5.88 -22.52 18.15
CA LEU A 354 -5.68 -22.22 19.56
C LEU A 354 -5.56 -23.47 20.44
N ASN A 355 -6.08 -24.63 19.99
CA ASN A 355 -5.94 -25.93 20.66
C ASN A 355 -6.21 -25.83 22.18
N LEU A 356 -7.29 -25.12 22.52
CA LEU A 356 -7.59 -24.71 23.89
C LEU A 356 -7.90 -25.91 24.79
N ASP A 357 -8.34 -27.03 24.20
CA ASP A 357 -8.60 -28.26 24.92
C ASP A 357 -7.33 -28.81 25.61
N GLN A 358 -6.20 -28.76 24.91
CA GLN A 358 -4.90 -29.15 25.45
C GLN A 358 -4.39 -28.13 26.45
N VAL A 359 -4.57 -26.83 26.19
CA VAL A 359 -4.14 -25.76 27.10
C VAL A 359 -4.81 -25.89 28.46
N ILE A 360 -6.12 -26.11 28.50
CA ILE A 360 -6.88 -26.30 29.75
C ILE A 360 -6.44 -27.60 30.42
N THR A 361 -6.34 -28.69 29.65
CA THR A 361 -5.97 -30.01 30.19
C THR A 361 -4.59 -29.97 30.85
N ASP A 362 -3.61 -29.37 30.18
CA ASP A 362 -2.26 -29.19 30.69
C ASP A 362 -2.23 -28.26 31.89
N ARG A 363 -3.03 -27.19 31.89
CA ARG A 363 -3.12 -26.29 33.04
C ARG A 363 -3.65 -27.01 34.28
N VAL A 364 -4.69 -27.83 34.13
CA VAL A 364 -5.24 -28.62 35.23
C VAL A 364 -4.22 -29.67 35.70
N LYS A 365 -3.52 -30.36 34.79
CA LYS A 365 -2.47 -31.35 35.13
C LYS A 365 -1.29 -30.74 35.89
N ARG A 366 -0.91 -29.50 35.55
CA ARG A 366 0.21 -28.77 36.20
C ARG A 366 -0.20 -28.09 37.51
N THR A 367 -1.49 -28.00 37.80
CA THR A 367 -1.99 -27.46 39.06
C THR A 367 -1.66 -28.42 40.19
N ALA A 368 -1.14 -27.91 41.31
CA ALA A 368 -0.76 -28.77 42.43
C ALA A 368 -2.01 -29.46 43.01
N PRO A 369 -1.90 -30.72 43.45
CA PRO A 369 -3.03 -31.43 44.08
C PRO A 369 -3.64 -30.69 45.29
N GLU A 370 -2.81 -29.91 46.00
CA GLU A 370 -3.20 -29.06 47.13
C GLU A 370 -4.14 -27.93 46.71
N ASP A 371 -3.81 -27.23 45.60
CA ASP A 371 -4.65 -26.15 45.06
C ASP A 371 -5.97 -26.71 44.50
N LEU A 372 -5.93 -27.90 43.90
CA LEU A 372 -7.12 -28.59 43.41
C LEU A 372 -8.03 -29.03 44.56
N GLU A 373 -7.46 -29.54 45.65
CA GLU A 373 -8.19 -29.84 46.89
C GLU A 373 -8.84 -28.56 47.44
N ALA A 374 -8.09 -27.47 47.56
CA ALA A 374 -8.60 -26.20 48.07
C ALA A 374 -9.76 -25.65 47.22
N ALA A 375 -9.64 -25.72 45.89
CA ALA A 375 -10.68 -25.28 44.97
C ALA A 375 -11.96 -26.13 45.10
N ILE A 376 -11.83 -27.46 45.16
CA ILE A 376 -12.99 -28.36 45.29
C ILE A 376 -13.61 -28.23 46.68
N GLN A 377 -12.82 -28.23 47.75
CA GLN A 377 -13.33 -28.05 49.12
C GLN A 377 -14.02 -26.70 49.29
N GLY A 378 -13.56 -25.64 48.62
CA GLY A 378 -14.25 -24.35 48.61
C GLY A 378 -15.69 -24.43 48.09
N ILE A 379 -15.98 -25.39 47.21
CA ILE A 379 -17.29 -25.57 46.58
C ILE A 379 -18.15 -26.59 47.35
N VAL A 380 -17.57 -27.71 47.80
CA VAL A 380 -18.35 -28.87 48.33
C VAL A 380 -18.22 -29.13 49.84
N LYS A 381 -17.53 -28.25 50.60
CA LYS A 381 -17.27 -28.49 52.03
C LYS A 381 -18.54 -28.70 52.85
N THR A 382 -19.60 -27.93 52.58
CA THR A 382 -20.85 -28.01 53.35
C THR A 382 -21.56 -29.35 53.10
N GLU A 383 -21.56 -29.81 51.86
CA GLU A 383 -22.16 -31.05 51.39
C GLU A 383 -21.40 -32.27 51.95
N LEU A 384 -20.07 -32.21 51.93
CA LEU A 384 -19.22 -33.23 52.52
C LEU A 384 -19.41 -33.31 54.04
N GLN A 385 -19.48 -32.17 54.73
CA GLN A 385 -19.76 -32.15 56.17
C GLN A 385 -21.14 -32.70 56.52
N ALA A 386 -22.15 -32.46 55.70
CA ALA A 386 -23.48 -33.04 55.88
C ALA A 386 -23.43 -34.58 55.85
N ILE A 387 -22.60 -35.17 54.97
CA ILE A 387 -22.39 -36.62 54.90
C ILE A 387 -21.72 -37.15 56.18
N VAL A 388 -20.74 -36.43 56.73
CA VAL A 388 -20.09 -36.81 58.01
C VAL A 388 -21.08 -36.80 59.17
N VAL A 389 -21.88 -35.74 59.27
CA VAL A 389 -22.92 -35.60 60.31
C VAL A 389 -23.97 -36.70 60.17
N LEU A 390 -24.43 -37.00 58.96
CA LEU A 390 -25.34 -38.12 58.67
C LEU A 390 -24.75 -39.46 59.11
N GLY A 391 -23.47 -39.70 58.85
CA GLY A 391 -22.76 -40.91 59.29
C GLY A 391 -22.76 -41.05 60.82
N GLY A 392 -22.53 -39.94 61.54
CA GLY A 392 -22.61 -39.91 63.00
C GLY A 392 -24.03 -40.17 63.53
N VAL A 393 -25.04 -39.55 62.93
CA VAL A 393 -26.45 -39.77 63.29
C VAL A 393 -26.86 -41.22 63.03
N LEU A 394 -26.50 -41.78 61.88
CA LEU A 394 -26.82 -43.16 61.53
C LEU A 394 -26.13 -44.15 62.48
N GLY A 395 -24.86 -43.91 62.81
CA GLY A 395 -24.13 -44.70 63.79
C GLY A 395 -24.75 -44.65 65.19
N MET A 396 -25.28 -43.50 65.60
CA MET A 396 -26.03 -43.36 66.84
C MET A 396 -27.34 -44.15 66.80
N VAL A 397 -28.10 -44.07 65.70
CA VAL A 397 -29.35 -44.83 65.51
C VAL A 397 -29.08 -46.34 65.55
N ILE A 398 -28.05 -46.82 64.85
CA ILE A 398 -27.64 -48.23 64.88
C ILE A 398 -27.26 -48.65 66.29
N GLY A 399 -26.51 -47.83 67.03
CA GLY A 399 -26.17 -48.10 68.41
C GLY A 399 -27.40 -48.13 69.34
N VAL A 400 -28.43 -47.30 69.10
CA VAL A 400 -29.72 -47.37 69.82
C VAL A 400 -30.42 -48.70 69.55
N PHE A 401 -30.48 -49.13 68.28
CA PHE A 401 -31.02 -50.44 67.93
C PHE A 401 -30.24 -51.59 68.57
N GLN A 402 -28.90 -51.49 68.63
CA GLN A 402 -28.05 -52.49 69.28
C GLN A 402 -28.27 -52.55 70.79
N SER A 403 -28.42 -51.40 71.46
CA SER A 403 -28.80 -51.33 72.87
C SER A 403 -30.19 -51.93 73.14
N LEU A 404 -31.16 -51.67 72.25
CA LEU A 404 -32.50 -52.29 72.35
C LEU A 404 -32.44 -53.80 72.13
N PHE A 405 -31.66 -54.29 71.16
CA PHE A 405 -31.51 -55.72 70.92
C PHE A 405 -30.86 -56.45 72.11
N LEU A 406 -29.83 -55.85 72.72
CA LEU A 406 -29.20 -56.36 73.95
C LEU A 406 -30.11 -56.36 75.19
N LEU A 407 -31.25 -55.65 75.15
CA LEU A 407 -32.28 -55.69 76.19
C LEU A 407 -33.28 -56.83 75.99
N PHE A 408 -33.49 -57.27 74.74
CA PHE A 408 -34.43 -58.34 74.39
C PHE A 408 -33.78 -59.72 74.20
N SER A 409 -32.44 -59.77 74.11
CA SER A 409 -31.60 -60.98 74.15
C SER A 409 -31.04 -61.20 75.55
#